data_AF-A0A8S3IX99-F1
#
_entry.id   AF-A0A8S3IX99-F1
#
_cell.length_a   1.000
_cell.length_b   1.000
_cell.length_c   1.000
_cell.angle_alpha   90.00
_cell.angle_beta   90.00
_cell.angle_gamma   90.00
#
_symmetry.space_group_name_H-M   'P 1'
#
loop_
_entity.id
_entity.type
_entity.pdbx_description
1 polymer ?
#
loop_
_entity_poly.entity_id
_entity_poly.type
_entity_poly.pdbx_seq_one_letter_code
_entity_poly.pdbx_strand_id
1 'polypeptide(L)'
;MGSFLYRKLNETMRLQGDFAFETLWKSKVPTLAPFPVLLNSAMNFNRTHMIVYRGVTMANEQIEKFRLTLNRDVAEFFGSNVLFVIDLEKDTSSLDVSPYSNYPNEQERWLFDGFPAK
;
A
#
# COMPACT_ATOMS: atom_id res chain seq x y z
N MET A 1 -17.53 -13.62 -8.79
CA MET A 1 -17.32 -12.19 -8.50
C MET A 1 -15.87 -11.85 -8.83
N GLY A 2 -15.62 -11.13 -9.92
CA GLY A 2 -14.26 -10.81 -10.34
C GLY A 2 -13.59 -9.91 -9.30
N SER A 3 -12.48 -10.34 -8.70
CA SER A 3 -11.71 -9.46 -7.84
C SER A 3 -11.11 -8.33 -8.68
N PHE A 4 -11.25 -7.10 -8.20
CA PHE A 4 -10.74 -5.89 -8.85
C PHE A 4 -9.24 -6.01 -9.14
N LEU A 5 -8.79 -5.47 -10.27
CA LEU A 5 -7.40 -5.58 -10.75
C LEU A 5 -6.37 -5.20 -9.67
N TYR A 6 -6.59 -4.10 -8.95
CA TYR A 6 -5.68 -3.64 -7.88
C TYR A 6 -5.51 -4.68 -6.76
N ARG A 7 -6.56 -5.44 -6.44
CA ARG A 7 -6.52 -6.47 -5.41
C ARG A 7 -5.64 -7.64 -5.86
N LYS A 8 -5.87 -8.15 -7.08
CA LYS A 8 -5.04 -9.23 -7.65
C LYS A 8 -3.58 -8.82 -7.79
N LEU A 9 -3.34 -7.58 -8.20
CA LEU A 9 -2.00 -7.04 -8.33
C LEU A 9 -1.31 -6.98 -6.96
N ASN A 10 -1.94 -6.36 -5.97
CA ASN A 10 -1.40 -6.24 -4.61
C ASN A 10 -1.17 -7.61 -3.95
N GLU A 11 -2.09 -8.56 -4.11
CA GLU A 11 -1.92 -9.93 -3.61
C GLU A 11 -0.74 -10.64 -4.27
N THR A 12 -0.61 -10.51 -5.60
CA THR A 12 0.50 -11.12 -6.33
C THR A 12 1.84 -10.52 -5.91
N MET A 13 1.93 -9.20 -5.78
CA MET A 13 3.19 -8.53 -5.43
C MET A 13 3.65 -8.89 -4.01
N ARG A 14 2.75 -9.17 -3.07
CA ARG A 14 3.11 -9.67 -1.72
C ARG A 14 3.79 -11.05 -1.72
N LEU A 15 3.64 -11.84 -2.79
CA LEU A 15 4.30 -13.15 -2.90
C LEU A 15 5.77 -13.03 -3.34
N GLN A 16 6.21 -11.83 -3.76
CA GLN A 16 7.58 -11.62 -4.19
C GLN A 16 8.56 -11.88 -3.05
N GLY A 17 9.59 -12.68 -3.30
CA GLY A 17 10.61 -13.02 -2.31
C GLY A 17 10.25 -14.19 -1.37
N ASP A 18 9.03 -14.71 -1.45
CA ASP A 18 8.65 -15.93 -0.74
C ASP A 18 8.95 -17.17 -1.60
N PHE A 19 9.97 -17.94 -1.19
CA PHE A 19 10.40 -19.16 -1.89
C PHE A 19 9.28 -20.20 -2.03
N ALA A 20 8.36 -20.28 -1.06
CA ALA A 20 7.25 -21.22 -1.12
C ALA A 20 6.24 -20.90 -2.24
N PHE A 21 6.16 -19.62 -2.64
CA PHE A 21 5.23 -19.14 -3.65
C PHE A 21 5.90 -18.64 -4.94
N GLU A 22 7.21 -18.87 -5.10
CA GLU A 22 7.99 -18.36 -6.23
C GLU A 22 7.42 -18.79 -7.58
N THR A 23 7.06 -20.07 -7.74
CA THR A 23 6.46 -20.58 -8.99
C THR A 23 5.12 -19.91 -9.28
N LEU A 24 4.28 -19.73 -8.26
CA LEU A 24 3.00 -19.05 -8.40
C LEU A 24 3.22 -17.60 -8.81
N TRP A 25 4.10 -16.87 -8.13
CA TRP A 25 4.46 -15.49 -8.47
C TRP A 25 4.95 -15.38 -9.92
N LYS A 26 5.94 -16.19 -10.32
CA LYS A 26 6.49 -16.23 -11.70
C LYS A 26 5.41 -16.51 -12.75
N SER A 27 4.40 -17.33 -12.44
CA SER A 27 3.30 -17.61 -13.36
C SER A 27 2.36 -16.42 -13.59
N LYS A 28 2.26 -15.49 -12.63
CA LYS A 28 1.37 -14.32 -12.68
C LYS A 28 2.05 -13.07 -13.21
N VAL A 29 3.37 -12.95 -13.01
CA VAL A 29 4.18 -11.80 -13.44
C VAL A 29 3.97 -11.43 -14.91
N PRO A 30 4.00 -12.36 -15.90
CA PRO A 30 3.83 -11.99 -17.31
C PRO A 30 2.52 -11.26 -17.62
N THR A 31 1.44 -11.56 -16.89
CA THR A 31 0.13 -10.95 -17.09
C THR A 31 -0.06 -9.68 -16.27
N LEU A 32 0.46 -9.64 -15.03
CA LEU A 32 0.18 -8.56 -14.08
C LEU A 32 1.26 -7.48 -14.03
N ALA A 33 2.52 -7.79 -14.33
CA ALA A 33 3.64 -6.85 -14.27
C ALA A 33 3.57 -5.67 -15.27
N PRO A 34 2.94 -5.77 -16.44
CA PRO A 34 2.79 -4.60 -17.31
C PRO A 34 2.02 -3.45 -16.65
N PHE A 35 1.05 -3.73 -15.78
CA PHE A 35 0.23 -2.70 -15.12
C PHE A 35 1.04 -1.76 -14.21
N PRO A 36 1.81 -2.24 -13.22
CA PRO A 36 2.62 -1.35 -12.38
C PRO A 36 3.71 -0.62 -13.19
N VAL A 37 4.24 -1.23 -14.26
CA VAL A 37 5.17 -0.55 -15.17
C VAL A 37 4.49 0.62 -15.87
N LEU A 38 3.27 0.42 -16.38
CA LEU A 38 2.48 1.47 -17.01
C LEU A 38 2.15 2.60 -16.02
N LEU A 39 1.72 2.25 -14.81
CA LEU A 39 1.46 3.22 -13.75
C LEU A 39 2.74 4.03 -13.48
N ASN A 40 3.88 3.38 -13.25
CA ASN A 40 5.15 4.07 -13.03
C ASN A 40 5.56 4.98 -14.20
N SER A 41 5.34 4.55 -15.45
CA SER A 41 5.72 5.33 -16.63
C SER A 41 4.82 6.56 -16.90
N ALA A 42 3.58 6.53 -16.41
CA ALA A 42 2.60 7.58 -16.65
C ALA A 42 2.63 8.69 -15.58
N MET A 43 3.52 8.59 -14.59
CA MET A 43 3.38 9.31 -13.33
C MET A 43 4.59 10.18 -12.99
N ASN A 44 4.33 11.46 -12.67
CA ASN A 44 5.33 12.38 -12.14
C ASN A 44 5.29 12.34 -10.61
N PHE A 45 6.22 11.60 -10.01
CA PHE A 45 6.32 11.50 -8.55
C PHE A 45 6.70 12.85 -7.94
N ASN A 46 6.00 13.24 -6.89
CA ASN A 46 6.37 14.40 -6.10
C ASN A 46 7.08 13.95 -4.81
N ARG A 47 8.08 14.74 -4.42
CA ARG A 47 8.97 14.50 -3.29
C ARG A 47 8.80 15.61 -2.28
N THR A 48 7.71 15.53 -1.55
CA THR A 48 7.30 16.51 -0.55
C THR A 48 7.07 15.82 0.78
N HIS A 49 7.60 16.41 1.85
CA HIS A 49 7.30 15.96 3.19
C HIS A 49 5.81 16.14 3.47
N MET A 50 5.13 15.08 3.89
CA MET A 50 3.71 15.13 4.22
C MET A 50 3.26 13.96 5.11
N ILE A 51 2.21 14.18 5.88
CA ILE A 51 1.56 13.14 6.67
C ILE A 51 0.41 12.54 5.87
N VAL A 52 0.35 11.21 5.78
CA VAL A 52 -0.77 10.46 5.19
C VAL A 52 -1.36 9.48 6.19
N TYR A 53 -2.61 9.09 5.95
CA TYR A 53 -3.39 8.25 6.86
C TYR A 53 -3.85 6.99 6.15
N ARG A 54 -3.80 5.84 6.84
CA ARG A 54 -4.32 4.57 6.32
C ARG A 54 -5.12 3.85 7.39
N GLY A 55 -6.43 3.74 7.16
CA GLY A 55 -7.31 2.88 7.96
C GLY A 55 -7.17 1.42 7.57
N VAL A 56 -7.10 0.53 8.55
CA VAL A 56 -7.08 -0.92 8.31
C VAL A 56 -7.98 -1.61 9.33
N THR A 57 -8.85 -2.50 8.85
CA THR A 57 -9.56 -3.43 9.72
C THR A 57 -8.67 -4.66 9.94
N MET A 58 -8.21 -4.86 11.16
CA MET A 58 -7.42 -6.03 11.54
C MET A 58 -8.24 -6.99 12.40
N ALA A 59 -7.87 -8.27 12.43
CA ALA A 59 -8.35 -9.16 13.48
C ALA A 59 -7.66 -8.81 14.80
N ASN A 60 -8.32 -9.02 15.95
CA ASN A 60 -7.74 -8.74 17.26
C ASN A 60 -6.38 -9.44 17.45
N GLU A 61 -6.24 -10.67 16.96
CA GLU A 61 -4.99 -11.45 16.96
C GLU A 61 -3.83 -10.76 16.23
N GLN A 62 -4.13 -9.99 15.18
CA GLN A 62 -3.12 -9.21 14.44
C GLN A 62 -2.75 -7.96 15.23
N ILE A 63 -3.72 -7.30 15.86
CA ILE A 63 -3.45 -6.10 16.70
C ILE A 63 -2.59 -6.44 17.89
N GLU A 64 -2.86 -7.56 18.57
CA GLU A 64 -2.05 -7.98 19.72
C GLU A 64 -0.56 -8.13 19.32
N LYS A 65 -0.27 -8.46 18.06
CA LYS A 65 1.11 -8.51 17.54
C LYS A 65 1.70 -7.13 17.23
N PHE A 66 0.87 -6.11 17.03
CA PHE A 66 1.28 -4.73 16.69
C PHE A 66 1.12 -3.73 17.84
N ARG A 67 0.72 -4.18 19.04
CA ARG A 67 0.63 -3.33 20.24
C ARG A 67 2.02 -2.87 20.70
N LEU A 68 2.53 -1.82 20.10
CA LEU A 68 3.58 -0.97 20.65
C LEU A 68 3.01 0.45 20.79
N THR A 69 2.67 0.83 22.02
CA THR A 69 2.39 2.22 22.41
C THR A 69 3.23 2.57 23.63
N LEU A 70 3.69 3.82 23.76
CA LEU A 70 4.27 4.35 25.00
C LEU A 70 3.23 5.13 25.84
N ASN A 71 2.01 5.33 25.34
CA ASN A 71 0.90 5.98 26.04
C ASN A 71 -0.40 5.18 25.87
N ARG A 72 -0.91 4.65 26.97
CA ARG A 72 -1.89 3.55 26.99
C ARG A 72 -3.33 4.00 26.75
N ASP A 73 -3.73 5.17 27.21
CA ASP A 73 -5.16 5.56 27.19
C ASP A 73 -5.61 6.02 25.78
N VAL A 74 -4.65 6.41 24.93
CA VAL A 74 -4.88 6.76 23.52
C VAL A 74 -5.14 5.52 22.66
N ALA A 75 -4.59 4.36 23.03
CA ALA A 75 -4.82 3.11 22.32
C ALA A 75 -6.24 2.55 22.54
N GLU A 76 -6.95 3.02 23.57
CA GLU A 76 -8.25 2.48 23.98
C GLU A 76 -9.48 3.27 23.44
N PHE A 77 -9.32 4.36 22.67
CA PHE A 77 -10.43 5.28 22.29
C PHE A 77 -10.99 5.20 20.83
N PHE A 78 -10.28 4.68 19.82
CA PHE A 78 -10.76 4.62 18.41
C PHE A 78 -10.57 3.20 17.85
N GLY A 79 -11.53 2.44 17.32
CA GLY A 79 -12.71 2.81 16.54
C GLY A 79 -12.48 2.38 15.08
N SER A 80 -12.68 1.09 14.76
CA SER A 80 -11.96 0.35 13.69
C SER A 80 -10.49 0.24 14.04
N ASN A 81 -10.07 -0.98 14.34
CA ASN A 81 -9.17 -1.19 15.46
C ASN A 81 -7.69 -0.81 15.23
N VAL A 82 -7.33 -0.28 14.04
CA VAL A 82 -5.99 0.28 13.76
C VAL A 82 -6.05 1.45 12.74
N LEU A 83 -5.43 2.58 13.09
CA LEU A 83 -5.11 3.70 12.18
C LEU A 83 -3.59 3.86 12.08
N PHE A 84 -3.04 3.84 10.87
CA PHE A 84 -1.66 4.22 10.64
C PHE A 84 -1.58 5.71 10.31
N VAL A 85 -0.77 6.43 11.08
CA VAL A 85 -0.30 7.78 10.75
C VAL A 85 1.11 7.63 10.21
N ILE A 86 1.32 8.00 8.95
CA ILE A 86 2.59 7.78 8.25
C ILE A 86 3.16 9.14 7.90
N ASP A 87 4.32 9.46 8.48
CA ASP A 87 5.10 10.63 8.12
C ASP A 87 6.00 10.28 6.92
N LEU A 88 5.71 10.86 5.76
CA LEU A 88 6.48 10.63 4.55
C LEU A 88 7.60 11.67 4.48
N GLU A 89 8.83 11.20 4.63
CA GLU A 89 10.00 12.05 4.42
C GLU A 89 10.06 12.58 2.99
N LYS A 90 10.75 13.71 2.82
CA LYS A 90 10.84 14.43 1.53
C LYS A 90 11.33 13.56 0.37
N ASP A 91 12.17 12.57 0.64
CA ASP A 91 12.73 11.68 -0.39
C ASP A 91 11.81 10.50 -0.76
N THR A 92 10.67 10.35 -0.07
CA THR A 92 9.68 9.32 -0.37
C THR A 92 8.93 9.67 -1.65
N SER A 93 8.98 8.77 -2.63
CA SER A 93 8.27 8.95 -3.89
C SER A 93 6.78 8.64 -3.70
N SER A 94 5.96 9.69 -3.75
CA SER A 94 4.51 9.57 -3.70
C SER A 94 3.85 10.26 -4.89
N LEU A 95 2.62 9.86 -5.19
CA LEU A 95 1.83 10.48 -6.24
C LEU A 95 0.43 10.77 -5.74
N ASP A 96 -0.06 11.97 -6.03
CA ASP A 96 -1.47 12.29 -5.96
C ASP A 96 -2.22 11.65 -7.13
N VAL A 97 -3.02 10.62 -6.85
CA VAL A 97 -3.80 9.94 -7.89
C VAL A 97 -5.21 10.50 -8.02
N SER A 98 -5.59 11.47 -7.19
CA SER A 98 -6.92 12.10 -7.23
C SER A 98 -7.32 12.59 -8.63
N PRO A 99 -6.43 13.20 -9.45
CA PRO A 99 -6.79 13.64 -10.81
C PRO A 99 -7.16 12.51 -11.79
N TYR A 100 -6.75 11.27 -11.49
CA TYR A 100 -6.97 10.10 -12.33
C TYR A 100 -7.94 9.09 -11.71
N SER A 101 -8.32 9.28 -10.44
CA SER A 101 -9.18 8.37 -9.71
C SER A 101 -10.65 8.57 -10.09
N ASN A 102 -11.42 7.48 -10.10
CA ASN A 102 -12.88 7.57 -10.17
C ASN A 102 -13.49 8.13 -8.88
N TYR A 103 -12.69 8.25 -7.81
CA TYR A 103 -13.08 8.77 -6.50
C TYR A 103 -12.13 9.89 -6.06
N PRO A 104 -12.09 11.03 -6.78
CA PRO A 104 -11.13 12.11 -6.52
C PRO A 104 -11.21 12.69 -5.10
N ASN A 105 -12.39 12.61 -4.47
CA ASN A 105 -12.62 13.11 -3.10
C ASN A 105 -11.97 12.24 -2.01
N GLU A 106 -11.51 11.04 -2.34
CA GLU A 106 -10.78 10.17 -1.40
C GLU A 106 -9.33 10.65 -1.17
N GLN A 107 -8.85 11.61 -1.98
CA GLN A 107 -7.53 12.23 -1.85
C GLN A 107 -6.39 11.19 -1.79
N GLU A 108 -6.55 10.13 -2.58
CA GLU A 108 -5.67 8.97 -2.55
C GLU A 108 -4.23 9.35 -2.94
N ARG A 109 -3.28 8.80 -2.18
CA ARG A 109 -1.85 8.90 -2.47
C ARG A 109 -1.29 7.52 -2.76
N TRP A 110 -0.69 7.36 -3.93
CA TRP A 110 0.07 6.17 -4.27
C TRP A 110 1.48 6.32 -3.69
N LEU A 111 1.88 5.37 -2.85
CA LEU A 111 3.26 5.24 -2.37
C LEU A 111 4.00 4.25 -3.26
N PHE A 112 5.11 4.69 -3.84
CA PHE A 112 5.96 3.81 -4.62
C PHE A 112 7.10 3.33 -3.73
N ASP A 113 7.01 2.07 -3.32
CA ASP A 113 8.17 1.33 -2.82
C ASP A 113 8.81 0.67 -4.05
N GLY A 114 10.10 0.95 -4.27
CA GLY A 114 10.78 0.63 -5.51
C GLY A 114 10.54 -0.81 -5.98
N PHE A 115 10.27 -1.01 -7.27
CA PHE A 115 10.70 -2.27 -7.87
C PHE A 115 12.23 -2.30 -7.75
N PRO A 116 12.87 -3.40 -7.33
CA PRO A 116 14.29 -3.54 -7.56
C PRO A 116 14.51 -3.45 -9.08
N ALA A 117 14.94 -2.29 -9.54
CA ALA A 117 15.57 -2.14 -10.84
C ALA A 117 16.88 -2.93 -10.72
N LYS A 118 16.89 -4.08 -11.40
CA LYS A 118 18.03 -4.96 -11.70
C LYS A 118 19.33 -4.72 -10.94
#